data_AF-A0AAU6SDX3-F1
#
_entry.id   AF-A0AAU6SDX3-F1
#
_cell.length_a   1.000
_cell.length_b   1.000
_cell.length_c   1.000
_cell.angle_alpha   90.00
_cell.angle_beta   90.00
_cell.angle_gamma   90.00
#
_symmetry.space_group_name_H-M   'P 1'
#
loop_
_entity.id
_entity.type
_entity.pdbx_description
1 polymer ?
#
loop_
_entity_poly.entity_id
_entity_poly.type
_entity_poly.pdbx_seq_one_letter_code
_entity_poly.pdbx_strand_id
1 'polypeptide(L)'
;MKALDLVLNAVIILSATVFLAYVGLLYDFGLFTTLPEWITRPFLDLPVFQYVALAVFIGAMVAKVPVRKAIRRHHPRKEPW
;
A
#
# COMPACT_ATOMS: atom_id res chain seq x y z
N MET A 1 -12.59 7.84 -12.96
CA MET A 1 -11.16 8.16 -12.81
C MET A 1 -10.74 8.47 -11.35
N LYS A 2 -11.47 9.30 -10.58
CA LYS A 2 -11.15 9.58 -9.15
C LYS A 2 -11.14 8.34 -8.24
N ALA A 3 -12.08 7.41 -8.44
CA ALA A 3 -12.13 6.16 -7.67
C ALA A 3 -10.89 5.28 -7.87
N LEU A 4 -10.30 5.25 -9.08
CA LEU A 4 -9.09 4.47 -9.35
C LEU A 4 -7.88 5.02 -8.60
N ASP A 5 -7.70 6.34 -8.58
CA ASP A 5 -6.61 6.99 -7.82
C ASP A 5 -6.79 6.79 -6.31
N LEU A 6 -8.03 6.84 -5.81
CA LEU A 6 -8.36 6.54 -4.42
C LEU A 6 -8.03 5.09 -4.05
N VAL A 7 -8.43 4.13 -4.89
CA VAL A 7 -8.12 2.71 -4.69
C VAL A 7 -6.60 2.49 -4.72
N LEU A 8 -5.88 3.08 -5.66
CA LEU A 8 -4.43 2.97 -5.72
C LEU A 8 -3.76 3.52 -4.46
N ASN A 9 -4.23 4.66 -3.96
CA ASN A 9 -3.76 5.20 -2.68
C ASN A 9 -4.04 4.27 -1.51
N ALA A 10 -5.25 3.72 -1.42
CA ALA A 10 -5.61 2.78 -0.37
C ALA A 10 -4.74 1.52 -0.42
N VAL A 11 -4.51 0.97 -1.60
CA VAL A 11 -3.62 -0.20 -1.81
C VAL A 11 -2.19 0.12 -1.42
N ILE A 12 -1.66 1.29 -1.80
CA ILE A 12 -0.32 1.75 -1.41
C ILE A 12 -0.20 1.84 0.11
N ILE A 13 -1.16 2.51 0.78
CA ILE A 13 -1.16 2.66 2.24
C ILE A 13 -1.23 1.30 2.91
N LEU A 14 -2.18 0.45 2.52
CA LEU A 14 -2.36 -0.87 3.09
C LEU A 14 -1.09 -1.73 2.93
N SER A 15 -0.51 -1.74 1.74
CA SER A 15 0.70 -2.52 1.46
C SER A 15 1.91 -2.01 2.25
N ALA A 16 2.05 -0.68 2.37
CA ALA A 16 3.08 -0.06 3.20
C ALA A 16 2.92 -0.40 4.68
N THR A 17 1.69 -0.35 5.21
CA THR A 17 1.40 -0.70 6.60
C THR A 17 1.73 -2.16 6.89
N VAL A 18 1.32 -3.08 6.01
CA VAL A 18 1.63 -4.51 6.15
C VAL A 18 3.15 -4.74 6.10
N PHE A 19 3.84 -4.11 5.15
CA PHE A 19 5.30 -4.23 5.05
C PHE A 19 6.01 -3.68 6.30
N LEU A 20 5.60 -2.50 6.79
CA LEU A 20 6.14 -1.92 8.02
C LEU A 20 5.87 -2.80 9.25
N ALA A 21 4.73 -3.50 9.30
CA ALA A 21 4.43 -4.43 10.38
C ALA A 21 5.41 -5.61 10.41
N TYR A 22 5.78 -6.16 9.25
CA TYR A 22 6.84 -7.18 9.14
C TYR A 22 8.22 -6.63 9.52
N VAL A 23 8.56 -5.42 9.07
CA VAL A 23 9.83 -4.79 9.44
C VAL A 23 9.88 -4.54 10.95
N GLY A 24 8.80 -4.04 11.54
CA GLY A 24 8.71 -3.83 12.98
C GLY A 24 8.88 -5.13 13.77
N LEU A 25 8.26 -6.22 13.32
CA LEU A 25 8.42 -7.54 13.93
C LEU A 25 9.90 -7.95 14.01
N LEU A 26 10.72 -7.64 13.00
CA LEU A 26 12.15 -7.93 13.00
C LEU A 26 12.92 -7.18 14.10
N TYR A 27 12.40 -6.04 14.54
CA TYR A 27 12.98 -5.21 15.61
C TYR A 27 12.17 -5.28 16.92
N ASP A 28 11.34 -6.33 17.10
CA ASP A 28 10.47 -6.53 18.27
C ASP A 28 9.55 -5.33 18.59
N PHE A 29 9.11 -4.60 17.57
CA PHE A 29 8.30 -3.39 17.72
C PHE A 29 7.16 -3.33 16.69
N GLY A 30 6.02 -2.73 17.02
CA GLY A 30 4.97 -2.40 16.04
C GLY A 30 3.73 -3.30 16.05
N LEU A 31 3.02 -3.33 14.91
CA LEU A 31 1.65 -3.86 14.85
C LEU A 31 1.57 -5.36 15.17
N PHE A 32 2.48 -6.18 14.63
CA PHE A 32 2.43 -7.62 14.89
C PHE A 32 2.85 -8.03 16.31
N THR A 33 3.55 -7.16 17.06
CA THR A 33 3.88 -7.43 18.47
C THR A 33 2.79 -7.00 19.44
N THR A 34 1.87 -6.13 19.00
CA THR A 34 0.76 -5.60 19.82
C THR A 34 -0.59 -6.26 19.49
N LEU A 35 -0.71 -6.89 18.33
CA LEU A 35 -1.93 -7.56 17.89
C LEU A 35 -2.05 -8.99 18.47
N PRO A 36 -3.28 -9.46 18.73
CA PRO A 36 -3.53 -10.85 19.13
C PRO A 36 -3.02 -11.88 18.11
N GLU A 37 -2.58 -13.03 18.60
CA GLU A 37 -2.08 -14.13 17.76
C GLU A 37 -3.04 -14.57 16.65
N TRP A 38 -4.35 -14.58 16.89
CA TRP A 38 -5.31 -15.00 15.86
C TRP A 38 -5.34 -14.07 14.63
N ILE A 39 -4.87 -12.82 14.77
CA ILE A 39 -4.72 -11.86 13.67
C ILE A 39 -3.36 -12.05 12.99
N THR A 40 -2.29 -12.28 13.76
CA THR A 40 -0.92 -12.32 13.25
C THR A 40 -0.52 -13.66 12.67
N ARG A 41 -1.02 -14.78 13.21
CA ARG A 41 -0.75 -16.16 12.74
C ARG A 41 -0.77 -16.32 11.21
N PRO A 42 -1.83 -15.95 10.47
CA PRO A 42 -1.84 -16.14 9.02
C PRO A 42 -0.74 -15.36 8.27
N PHE A 43 -0.28 -14.23 8.83
CA PHE A 43 0.83 -13.46 8.28
C PHE A 43 2.18 -14.10 8.67
N LEU A 44 2.31 -14.59 9.91
CA LEU A 44 3.56 -15.16 10.41
C LEU A 44 3.84 -16.58 9.90
N ASP A 45 2.80 -17.37 9.65
CA ASP A 45 2.91 -18.74 9.15
C ASP A 45 3.48 -18.80 7.72
N LEU A 46 3.30 -17.73 6.95
CA LEU A 46 3.73 -17.62 5.55
C LEU A 46 4.55 -16.33 5.35
N PRO A 47 5.88 -16.38 5.56
CA PRO A 47 6.75 -15.21 5.40
C PRO A 47 6.74 -14.62 3.98
N VAL A 48 6.21 -15.37 3.00
CA VAL A 48 6.02 -14.91 1.62
C VAL A 48 5.13 -13.66 1.55
N PHE A 49 4.19 -13.47 2.47
CA PHE A 49 3.27 -12.34 2.47
C PHE A 49 3.98 -10.99 2.62
N GLN A 50 5.15 -10.94 3.28
CA GLN A 50 5.97 -9.74 3.33
C GLN A 50 6.40 -9.29 1.93
N TYR A 51 6.87 -10.24 1.11
CA TYR A 51 7.33 -9.97 -0.25
C TYR A 51 6.17 -9.68 -1.20
N VAL A 52 5.01 -10.33 -0.99
CA VAL A 52 3.78 -10.02 -1.73
C VAL A 52 3.33 -8.59 -1.44
N ALA A 53 3.30 -8.17 -0.16
CA ALA A 53 2.97 -6.80 0.21
C ALA A 53 3.94 -5.79 -0.42
N LEU A 54 5.24 -6.08 -0.41
CA LEU A 54 6.25 -5.25 -1.08
C LEU A 54 6.03 -5.16 -2.60
N ALA A 55 5.76 -6.28 -3.25
CA ALA A 55 5.53 -6.32 -4.70
C ALA A 55 4.26 -5.54 -5.09
N VAL A 56 3.17 -5.70 -4.33
CA VAL A 56 1.93 -4.94 -4.53
C VAL A 56 2.15 -3.45 -4.30
N PHE A 57 2.91 -3.07 -3.27
CA PHE A 57 3.26 -1.67 -3.01
C PHE A 57 4.01 -1.04 -4.18
N ILE A 58 5.08 -1.69 -4.65
CA ILE A 58 5.90 -1.21 -5.78
C ILE A 58 5.04 -1.15 -7.05
N GLY A 59 4.26 -2.20 -7.34
CA GLY A 59 3.37 -2.25 -8.49
C GLY A 59 2.34 -1.11 -8.48
N ALA A 60 1.72 -0.84 -7.33
CA ALA A 60 0.77 0.24 -7.16
C ALA A 60 1.43 1.63 -7.32
N MET A 61 2.65 1.82 -6.81
CA MET A 61 3.42 3.05 -7.03
C MET A 61 3.72 3.29 -8.51
N VAL A 62 4.16 2.25 -9.23
CA VAL A 62 4.45 2.33 -10.67
C VAL A 62 3.17 2.65 -11.45
N ALA A 63 2.05 1.99 -11.14
CA ALA A 63 0.76 2.23 -11.79
C ALA A 63 0.19 3.63 -11.50
N LYS A 64 0.57 4.27 -10.38
CA LYS A 64 0.09 5.61 -10.04
C LYS A 64 0.58 6.68 -11.00
N VAL A 65 1.78 6.51 -11.56
CA VAL A 65 2.37 7.47 -12.51
C VAL A 65 1.52 7.62 -13.79
N PRO A 66 1.20 6.56 -14.55
CA PRO A 66 0.36 6.66 -15.74
C PRO A 66 -1.09 7.05 -15.38
N VAL A 67 -1.65 6.57 -14.26
CA VAL A 67 -3.01 6.96 -13.83
C VAL A 67 -3.09 8.46 -13.57
N ARG A 68 -2.13 9.02 -12.85
CA ARG A 68 -2.07 10.47 -12.57
C ARG A 68 -1.85 11.29 -13.84
N LYS A 69 -1.06 10.76 -14.80
CA LYS A 69 -0.86 11.38 -16.13
C LYS A 69 -2.15 11.37 -16.95
N ALA A 70 -2.91 10.27 -16.94
CA ALA A 70 -4.20 10.15 -17.62
C ALA A 70 -5.26 11.08 -17.00
N ILE A 71 -5.31 11.21 -15.67
CA ILE A 71 -6.20 12.15 -14.97
C ILE A 71 -5.89 13.60 -15.36
N ARG A 72 -4.61 14.02 -15.40
CA ARG A 72 -4.23 15.38 -15.83
C ARG A 72 -4.59 15.66 -17.29
N ARG A 73 -4.52 14.65 -18.17
CA ARG A 73 -4.93 14.81 -19.58
C ARG A 73 -6.44 14.99 -19.74
N HIS A 74 -7.24 14.39 -18.86
CA HIS A 74 -8.70 14.51 -18.90
C HIS A 74 -9.26 15.67 -18.07
N HIS A 75 -8.46 16.31 -17.22
CA HIS A 75 -8.79 17.56 -16.53
C HIS A 75 -7.67 18.58 -16.78
N PRO A 76 -7.59 19.19 -17.99
CA PRO A 76 -6.83 20.42 -18.14
C PRO A 76 -7.37 21.41 -17.12
N ARG A 77 -6.47 21.88 -16.27
CA ARG A 77 -6.71 22.88 -15.23
C ARG A 77 -7.53 24.03 -15.84
N LYS A 78 -8.82 24.12 -15.51
CA LYS A 78 -9.52 25.42 -15.57
C LYS A 78 -8.97 26.22 -14.40
N GLU A 79 -7.86 26.92 -14.63
CA GLU A 79 -7.42 28.02 -13.78
C GLU A 79 -8.52 29.09 -13.80
N PRO A 80 -9.13 29.46 -12.66
CA PRO A 80 -9.66 30.79 -12.51
C PRO A 80 -8.53 31.69 -12.03
N TRP A 81 -8.29 32.73 -12.81
CA TRP A 81 -7.58 33.95 -12.47
C TRP A 81 -7.92 34.44 -11.06
#